data_AF-J4HWD0-F1
#
_entry.id   AF-J4HWD0-F1
#
_cell.length_a   1.000
_cell.length_b   1.000
_cell.length_c   1.000
_cell.angle_alpha   90.00
_cell.angle_beta   90.00
_cell.angle_gamma   90.00
#
_symmetry.space_group_name_H-M   'P 1'
#
loop_
_entity.id
_entity.type
_entity.pdbx_description
1 polymer ?
#
loop_
_entity_poly.entity_id
_entity_poly.type
_entity_poly.pdbx_seq_one_letter_code
_entity_poly.pdbx_strand_id
1 'polypeptide(L)'
;MATTSPPSYEEALAEATRLLAQPLTVDEKIEFAKAAMKVLEDDEQVEQFEKDIENVGIAAIQIDQAFDRVNRGFKDMVDNRGRDFPELAGYKREWEGYKERWVRYLWNSRDVASEMSAILKRYDQVFLDLIENIKTDKDREDIIQELAQFSGEKHGTAAQMAINFRNLEMDVRHFGERFEAYLEQKKVELDVLATSLKANIDTLQGQITSWNEKACFQSY
;
A
#
# COMPACT_ATOMS: atom_id res chain seq x y z
N MET A 1 4.84 26.47 -26.42
CA MET A 1 4.41 25.23 -25.77
C MET A 1 3.74 25.60 -24.47
N ALA A 2 2.45 25.33 -24.30
CA ALA A 2 1.75 25.63 -23.06
C ALA A 2 2.06 24.51 -22.07
N THR A 3 2.93 24.79 -21.11
CA THR A 3 3.19 23.93 -19.95
C THR A 3 1.97 24.03 -19.04
N THR A 4 0.99 23.16 -19.23
CA THR A 4 -0.09 23.01 -18.25
C THR A 4 0.51 22.35 -17.02
N SER A 5 0.63 23.10 -15.93
CA SER A 5 1.02 22.55 -14.63
C SER A 5 0.14 21.34 -14.29
N PRO A 6 0.70 20.28 -13.70
CA PRO A 6 -0.09 19.15 -13.26
C PRO A 6 -1.18 19.62 -12.29
N PRO A 7 -2.36 18.99 -12.30
CA PRO A 7 -3.44 19.33 -11.39
C PRO A 7 -2.99 19.20 -9.94
N SER A 8 -3.46 20.11 -9.09
CA SER A 8 -3.29 20.03 -7.65
C SER A 8 -3.90 18.74 -7.09
N TYR A 9 -3.48 18.34 -5.89
CA TYR A 9 -4.03 17.16 -5.21
C TYR A 9 -5.55 17.21 -5.08
N GLU A 10 -6.12 18.38 -4.78
CA GLU A 10 -7.57 18.56 -4.67
C GLU A 10 -8.28 18.41 -6.03
N GLU A 11 -7.68 18.90 -7.12
CA GLU A 11 -8.21 18.73 -8.48
C GLU A 11 -8.14 17.28 -8.94
N ALA A 12 -7.02 16.60 -8.69
CA ALA A 12 -6.86 15.17 -8.99
C ALA A 12 -7.83 14.29 -8.18
N LEU A 13 -8.04 14.61 -6.90
CA LEU A 13 -8.98 13.88 -6.03
C LEU A 13 -10.44 14.13 -6.43
N ALA A 14 -10.79 15.36 -6.77
CA ALA A 14 -12.12 15.71 -7.25
C ALA A 14 -12.44 15.01 -8.58
N GLU A 15 -11.48 15.00 -9.52
CA GLU A 15 -11.65 14.33 -10.80
C GLU A 15 -11.71 12.80 -10.64
N ALA A 16 -10.85 12.22 -9.81
CA ALA A 16 -10.92 10.79 -9.49
C ALA A 16 -12.27 10.40 -8.84
N THR A 17 -12.80 11.25 -7.96
CA THR A 17 -14.10 11.05 -7.31
C THR A 17 -15.25 11.17 -8.31
N ARG A 18 -15.16 12.12 -9.25
CA ARG A 18 -16.12 12.29 -10.35
C ARG A 18 -16.14 11.09 -11.28
N LEU A 19 -14.96 10.61 -11.70
CA LEU A 19 -14.78 9.44 -12.57
C LEU A 19 -15.30 8.15 -11.93
N LEU A 20 -15.27 8.06 -10.59
CA LEU A 20 -15.86 6.94 -9.84
C LEU A 20 -17.39 7.04 -9.73
N ALA A 21 -17.95 8.24 -9.78
CA ALA A 21 -19.38 8.48 -9.52
C ALA A 21 -20.25 8.51 -10.79
N GLN A 22 -19.69 8.84 -11.96
CA GLN A 22 -20.44 8.96 -13.20
C GLN A 22 -19.70 8.31 -14.38
N PRO A 23 -20.43 7.62 -15.28
CA PRO A 23 -19.83 7.17 -16.53
C PRO A 23 -19.45 8.37 -17.40
N LEU A 24 -18.23 8.34 -17.94
CA LEU A 24 -17.74 9.34 -18.90
C LEU A 24 -18.72 9.52 -20.06
N THR A 25 -19.00 10.77 -20.43
CA THR A 25 -19.76 11.11 -21.64
C THR A 25 -18.98 10.71 -22.90
N VAL A 26 -19.66 10.64 -24.04
CA VAL A 26 -19.02 10.29 -25.33
C VAL A 26 -17.95 11.31 -25.71
N ASP A 27 -18.23 12.60 -25.54
CA ASP A 27 -17.28 13.67 -25.85
C ASP A 27 -16.03 13.63 -24.94
N GLU A 28 -16.22 13.33 -23.64
CA GLU A 28 -15.09 13.16 -22.71
C GLU A 28 -14.23 11.94 -23.06
N LYS A 29 -14.84 10.84 -23.51
CA LYS A 29 -14.10 9.67 -23.99
C LYS A 29 -13.30 10.00 -25.26
N ILE A 30 -13.88 10.78 -26.17
CA ILE A 30 -13.21 11.20 -27.40
C ILE A 30 -12.03 12.13 -27.09
N GLU A 31 -12.23 13.13 -26.22
CA GLU A 31 -11.15 14.06 -25.84
C GLU A 31 -10.06 13.34 -25.04
N PHE A 32 -10.41 12.41 -24.15
CA PHE A 32 -9.44 11.54 -23.49
C PHE A 32 -8.64 10.72 -24.50
N ALA A 33 -9.30 10.08 -25.48
CA ALA A 33 -8.63 9.28 -26.50
C ALA A 33 -7.68 10.14 -27.35
N LYS A 34 -8.10 11.34 -27.78
CA LYS A 34 -7.23 12.28 -28.51
C LYS A 34 -6.02 12.72 -27.68
N ALA A 35 -6.23 13.04 -26.41
CA ALA A 35 -5.16 13.42 -25.50
C ALA A 35 -4.17 12.26 -25.32
N ALA A 36 -4.67 11.04 -25.11
CA ALA A 36 -3.85 9.84 -24.98
C ALA A 36 -3.04 9.56 -26.26
N MET A 37 -3.65 9.65 -27.44
CA MET A 37 -2.94 9.51 -28.72
C MET A 37 -1.83 10.55 -28.86
N LYS A 38 -2.12 11.81 -28.53
CA LYS A 38 -1.12 12.89 -28.61
C LYS A 38 0.07 12.67 -27.66
N VAL A 39 -0.18 12.09 -26.49
CA VAL A 39 0.88 11.70 -25.55
C VAL A 39 1.70 10.54 -26.14
N LEU A 40 1.07 9.58 -26.82
CA LEU A 40 1.76 8.45 -27.45
C LEU A 40 2.51 8.82 -28.73
N GLU A 41 2.21 9.95 -29.37
CA GLU A 41 2.96 10.51 -30.52
C GLU A 41 4.26 11.23 -30.11
N ASP A 42 4.45 11.49 -28.81
CA ASP A 42 5.63 12.17 -28.28
C ASP A 42 6.59 11.14 -27.65
N ASP A 43 7.69 10.87 -28.33
CA ASP A 43 8.71 9.90 -27.89
C ASP A 43 9.22 10.19 -26.47
N GLU A 44 9.32 11.46 -26.07
CA GLU A 44 9.77 11.85 -24.72
C GLU A 44 8.74 11.45 -23.65
N GLN A 45 7.45 11.56 -23.97
CA GLN A 45 6.36 11.13 -23.07
C GLN A 45 6.28 9.61 -22.97
N VAL A 46 6.53 8.89 -24.06
CA VAL A 46 6.58 7.43 -24.06
C VAL A 46 7.74 6.95 -23.19
N GLU A 47 8.94 7.53 -23.34
CA GLU A 47 10.10 7.20 -22.51
C GLU A 47 9.83 7.49 -21.02
N GLN A 48 9.19 8.62 -20.72
CA GLN A 48 8.80 8.95 -19.35
C GLN A 48 7.81 7.94 -18.77
N PHE A 49 6.82 7.48 -19.56
CA PHE A 49 5.88 6.47 -19.14
C PHE A 49 6.55 5.11 -18.86
N GLU A 50 7.48 4.67 -19.71
CA GLU A 50 8.26 3.46 -19.50
C GLU A 50 9.08 3.54 -18.20
N LYS A 51 9.72 4.69 -17.96
CA LYS A 51 10.46 4.97 -16.74
C LYS A 51 9.57 4.96 -15.50
N ASP A 52 8.35 5.48 -15.60
CA ASP A 52 7.39 5.43 -14.49
C ASP A 52 6.97 3.99 -14.16
N ILE A 53 6.78 3.13 -15.17
CA ILE A 53 6.54 1.70 -14.97
C ILE A 53 7.73 1.03 -14.29
N GLU A 54 8.96 1.33 -14.73
CA GLU A 54 10.18 0.81 -14.10
C GLU A 54 10.26 1.23 -12.63
N ASN A 55 10.00 2.51 -12.34
CA ASN A 55 9.99 3.05 -10.98
C ASN A 55 8.96 2.35 -10.09
N VAL A 56 7.77 2.02 -10.61
CA VAL A 56 6.76 1.24 -9.89
C VAL A 56 7.29 -0.16 -9.54
N GLY A 57 7.97 -0.82 -10.48
CA GLY A 57 8.61 -2.11 -10.25
C GLY A 57 9.69 -2.05 -9.15
N ILE A 58 10.55 -1.03 -9.19
CA ILE A 58 11.57 -0.78 -8.17
C ILE A 58 10.93 -0.53 -6.80
N ALA A 59 9.88 0.30 -6.75
CA ALA A 59 9.16 0.60 -5.51
C ALA A 59 8.55 -0.67 -4.89
N ALA A 60 7.98 -1.56 -5.72
CA ALA A 60 7.43 -2.82 -5.24
C ALA A 60 8.49 -3.70 -4.56
N ILE A 61 9.69 -3.79 -5.13
CA ILE A 61 10.82 -4.52 -4.53
C ILE A 61 11.23 -3.89 -3.20
N GLN A 62 11.34 -2.55 -3.14
CA GLN A 62 11.74 -1.84 -1.93
C GLN A 62 10.73 -2.02 -0.78
N ILE A 63 9.43 -2.01 -1.10
CA ILE A 63 8.35 -2.24 -0.13
C ILE A 63 8.41 -3.68 0.39
N ASP A 64 8.60 -4.68 -0.48
CA ASP A 64 8.74 -6.07 -0.05
C ASP A 64 9.94 -6.27 0.90
N GLN A 65 11.09 -5.66 0.58
CA GLN A 65 12.26 -5.64 1.45
C GLN A 65 11.98 -4.93 2.78
N ALA A 66 11.16 -3.88 2.79
CA ALA A 66 10.76 -3.18 4.01
C ALA A 66 9.90 -4.09 4.91
N PHE A 67 8.93 -4.82 4.34
CA PHE A 67 8.18 -5.84 5.06
C PHE A 67 9.09 -6.87 5.72
N ASP A 68 10.12 -7.34 5.02
CA ASP A 68 11.10 -8.30 5.54
C ASP A 68 11.98 -7.75 6.66
N ARG A 69 12.39 -6.49 6.55
CA ARG A 69 13.16 -5.83 7.63
C ARG A 69 12.33 -5.74 8.90
N VAL A 70 11.09 -5.26 8.79
CA VAL A 70 10.20 -5.11 9.94
C VAL A 70 9.82 -6.48 10.53
N ASN A 71 9.58 -7.48 9.70
CA ASN A 71 9.25 -8.83 10.20
C ASN A 71 10.42 -9.45 10.98
N ARG A 72 11.66 -9.24 10.53
CA ARG A 72 12.86 -9.63 11.28
C ARG A 72 12.97 -8.89 12.61
N GLY A 73 12.68 -7.59 12.63
CA GLY A 73 12.62 -6.80 13.86
C GLY A 73 11.59 -7.34 14.86
N PHE A 74 10.36 -7.63 14.40
CA PHE A 74 9.34 -8.25 15.24
C PHE A 74 9.72 -9.63 15.74
N LYS A 75 10.33 -10.46 14.88
CA LYS A 75 10.84 -11.77 15.30
C LYS A 75 11.86 -11.63 16.43
N ASP A 76 12.84 -10.75 16.27
CA ASP A 76 13.87 -10.51 17.28
C ASP A 76 13.26 -10.02 18.60
N MET A 77 12.32 -9.07 18.54
CA MET A 77 11.60 -8.59 19.73
C MET A 77 10.83 -9.71 20.43
N VAL A 78 10.10 -10.56 19.69
CA VAL A 78 9.36 -11.68 20.30
C VAL A 78 10.30 -12.73 20.89
N ASP A 79 11.38 -13.09 20.18
CA ASP A 79 12.33 -14.11 20.64
C ASP A 79 13.06 -13.66 21.91
N ASN A 80 13.45 -12.38 21.99
CA ASN A 80 14.24 -11.86 23.10
C ASN A 80 13.40 -11.29 24.26
N ARG A 81 12.18 -10.80 23.98
CA ARG A 81 11.37 -10.01 24.92
C ARG A 81 9.93 -10.50 25.07
N GLY A 82 9.52 -11.52 24.30
CA GLY A 82 8.12 -11.99 24.28
C GLY A 82 7.62 -12.58 25.62
N ARG A 83 8.51 -12.95 26.54
CA ARG A 83 8.11 -13.33 27.91
C ARG A 83 7.68 -12.14 28.75
N ASP A 84 8.41 -11.04 28.63
CA ASP A 84 8.13 -9.79 29.37
C ASP A 84 6.99 -9.00 28.72
N PHE A 85 6.85 -9.12 27.39
CA PHE A 85 5.88 -8.41 26.57
C PHE A 85 5.15 -9.39 25.62
N PRO A 86 4.20 -10.18 26.14
CA PRO A 86 3.53 -11.23 25.36
C PRO A 86 2.69 -10.67 24.19
N GLU A 87 2.26 -9.41 24.24
CA GLU A 87 1.46 -8.79 23.19
C GLU A 87 2.24 -8.59 21.88
N LEU A 88 3.58 -8.56 21.94
CA LEU A 88 4.46 -8.46 20.75
C LEU A 88 4.18 -9.57 19.74
N ALA A 89 3.82 -10.77 20.20
CA ALA A 89 3.47 -11.88 19.32
C ALA A 89 2.21 -11.58 18.49
N GLY A 90 1.28 -10.80 19.02
CA GLY A 90 0.09 -10.33 18.32
C GLY A 90 0.44 -9.34 17.21
N TYR A 91 1.23 -8.30 17.54
CA TYR A 91 1.71 -7.33 16.56
C TYR A 91 2.52 -7.96 15.43
N LYS A 92 3.39 -8.93 15.75
CA LYS A 92 4.12 -9.70 14.75
C LYS A 92 3.17 -10.42 13.79
N ARG A 93 2.18 -11.14 14.32
CA ARG A 93 1.22 -11.90 13.50
C ARG A 93 0.40 -10.98 12.59
N GLU A 94 -0.02 -9.83 13.11
CA GLU A 94 -0.74 -8.83 12.32
C GLU A 94 0.13 -8.29 11.17
N TRP A 95 1.40 -7.97 11.44
CA TRP A 95 2.36 -7.55 10.42
C TRP A 95 2.57 -8.60 9.32
N GLU A 96 2.68 -9.88 9.71
CA GLU A 96 2.77 -10.99 8.76
C GLU A 96 1.54 -11.05 7.83
N GLY A 97 0.34 -10.81 8.38
CA GLY A 97 -0.88 -10.70 7.58
C GLY A 97 -0.85 -9.56 6.56
N TYR A 98 -0.21 -8.43 6.88
CA TYR A 98 -0.03 -7.34 5.91
C TYR A 98 0.93 -7.70 4.79
N LYS A 99 2.03 -8.39 5.10
CA LYS A 99 2.96 -8.91 4.09
C LYS A 99 2.26 -9.89 3.15
N GLU A 100 1.44 -10.80 3.69
CA GLU A 100 0.66 -11.73 2.87
C GLU A 100 -0.31 -11.01 1.93
N ARG A 101 -0.99 -9.96 2.41
CA ARG A 101 -1.85 -9.11 1.58
C ARG A 101 -1.06 -8.37 0.51
N TRP A 102 0.10 -7.80 0.85
CA TRP A 102 1.01 -7.16 -0.10
C TRP A 102 1.37 -8.09 -1.27
N VAL A 103 1.87 -9.29 -0.96
CA VAL A 103 2.22 -10.29 -1.97
C VAL A 103 1.02 -10.63 -2.84
N ARG A 104 -0.15 -10.88 -2.23
CA ARG A 104 -1.39 -11.16 -2.98
C ARG A 104 -1.76 -10.03 -3.94
N TYR A 105 -1.62 -8.78 -3.50
CA TYR A 105 -1.96 -7.62 -4.33
C TYR A 105 -0.95 -7.41 -5.47
N LEU A 106 0.32 -7.75 -5.28
CA LEU A 106 1.30 -7.82 -6.38
C LEU A 106 0.91 -8.85 -7.44
N TRP A 107 0.49 -10.05 -7.03
CA TRP A 107 -0.02 -11.07 -7.98
C TRP A 107 -1.24 -10.57 -8.74
N ASN A 108 -2.21 -9.99 -8.03
CA ASN A 108 -3.39 -9.40 -8.67
C ASN A 108 -3.00 -8.30 -9.67
N SER A 109 -1.99 -7.48 -9.34
CA SER A 109 -1.52 -6.43 -10.25
C SER A 109 -0.90 -6.98 -11.52
N ARG A 110 -0.09 -8.02 -11.40
CA ARG A 110 0.46 -8.73 -12.55
C ARG A 110 -0.63 -9.36 -13.42
N ASP A 111 -1.66 -9.93 -12.79
CA ASP A 111 -2.78 -10.56 -13.51
C ASP A 111 -3.62 -9.50 -14.24
N VAL A 112 -3.89 -8.34 -13.61
CA VAL A 112 -4.51 -7.17 -14.26
C VAL A 112 -3.68 -6.70 -15.45
N ALA A 113 -2.36 -6.55 -15.29
CA ALA A 113 -1.48 -6.14 -16.38
C ALA A 113 -1.50 -7.15 -17.55
N SER A 114 -1.58 -8.45 -17.25
CA SER A 114 -1.68 -9.52 -18.24
C SER A 114 -3.03 -9.48 -18.98
N GLU A 115 -4.13 -9.27 -18.25
CA GLU A 115 -5.46 -9.09 -18.82
C GLU A 115 -5.49 -7.88 -19.76
N MET A 116 -4.96 -6.73 -19.32
CA MET A 116 -4.89 -5.51 -20.14
C MET A 116 -4.02 -5.71 -21.37
N SER A 117 -2.88 -6.38 -21.26
CA SER A 117 -2.03 -6.72 -22.41
C SER A 117 -2.78 -7.60 -23.42
N ALA A 118 -3.56 -8.58 -22.96
CA ALA A 118 -4.37 -9.42 -23.83
C ALA A 118 -5.49 -8.63 -24.53
N ILE A 119 -6.16 -7.72 -23.81
CA ILE A 119 -7.18 -6.83 -24.37
C ILE A 119 -6.59 -5.93 -25.45
N LEU A 120 -5.45 -5.30 -25.17
CA LEU A 120 -4.76 -4.42 -26.14
C LEU A 120 -4.30 -5.20 -27.37
N LYS A 121 -3.74 -6.40 -27.19
CA LYS A 121 -3.38 -7.28 -28.33
C LYS A 121 -4.58 -7.68 -29.16
N ARG A 122 -5.72 -8.00 -28.53
CA ARG A 122 -6.95 -8.33 -29.26
C ARG A 122 -7.48 -7.11 -30.02
N TYR A 123 -7.43 -5.93 -29.42
CA TYR A 123 -7.79 -4.67 -30.08
C TYR A 123 -6.94 -4.45 -31.34
N ASP A 124 -5.62 -4.53 -31.19
CA ASP A 124 -4.65 -4.37 -32.28
C ASP A 124 -4.83 -5.44 -33.38
N GLN A 125 -4.77 -6.72 -33.02
CA GLN A 125 -4.68 -7.81 -33.99
C GLN A 125 -6.01 -8.20 -34.63
N VAL A 126 -7.14 -7.98 -33.94
CA VAL A 126 -8.45 -8.38 -34.43
C VAL A 126 -9.20 -7.16 -34.93
N PHE A 127 -9.35 -6.13 -34.09
CA PHE A 127 -10.24 -5.02 -34.44
C PHE A 127 -9.62 -4.05 -35.43
N LEU A 128 -8.33 -3.71 -35.31
CA LEU A 128 -7.68 -2.88 -36.34
C LEU A 128 -7.57 -3.62 -37.67
N ASP A 129 -7.22 -4.91 -37.66
CA ASP A 129 -7.19 -5.73 -38.88
C ASP A 129 -8.58 -5.81 -39.55
N LEU A 130 -9.65 -5.97 -38.77
CA LEU A 130 -11.02 -5.92 -39.30
C LEU A 130 -11.32 -4.56 -39.97
N ILE A 131 -10.95 -3.45 -39.32
CA ILE A 131 -11.14 -2.09 -39.86
C ILE A 131 -10.36 -1.90 -41.17
N GLU A 132 -9.10 -2.33 -41.20
CA GLU A 132 -8.23 -2.21 -42.39
C GLU A 132 -8.75 -3.01 -43.58
N ASN A 133 -9.50 -4.10 -43.32
CA ASN A 133 -10.01 -5.01 -44.35
C ASN A 133 -11.47 -4.76 -44.77
N ILE A 134 -12.09 -3.63 -44.39
CA ILE A 134 -13.44 -3.24 -44.83
C ILE A 134 -13.50 -3.12 -46.35
N LYS A 135 -14.42 -3.87 -46.99
CA LYS A 135 -14.63 -3.82 -48.45
C LYS A 135 -16.05 -3.44 -48.83
N THR A 136 -17.01 -3.69 -47.93
CA THR A 136 -18.43 -3.48 -48.17
C THR A 136 -19.06 -2.70 -47.02
N ASP A 137 -20.21 -2.08 -47.28
CA ASP A 137 -21.03 -1.47 -46.23
C ASP A 137 -21.45 -2.47 -45.16
N LYS A 138 -21.62 -3.75 -45.53
CA LYS A 138 -21.95 -4.82 -44.59
C LYS A 138 -20.80 -5.11 -43.62
N ASP A 139 -19.56 -5.16 -44.11
CA ASP A 139 -18.37 -5.31 -43.26
C ASP A 139 -18.29 -4.16 -42.23
N ARG A 140 -18.56 -2.92 -42.67
CA ARG A 140 -18.59 -1.75 -41.77
C ARG A 140 -19.64 -1.92 -40.67
N GLU A 141 -20.86 -2.35 -41.01
CA GLU A 141 -21.94 -2.57 -40.03
C GLU A 141 -21.60 -3.67 -39.02
N ASP A 142 -21.04 -4.78 -39.49
CA ASP A 142 -20.64 -5.90 -38.64
C ASP A 142 -19.53 -5.49 -37.66
N ILE A 143 -18.53 -4.74 -38.13
CA ILE A 143 -17.44 -4.24 -37.28
C ILE A 143 -17.94 -3.24 -36.24
N ILE A 144 -18.88 -2.36 -36.59
CA ILE A 144 -19.52 -1.46 -35.61
C ILE A 144 -20.19 -2.27 -34.49
N GLN A 145 -20.88 -3.36 -34.85
CA GLN A 145 -21.54 -4.21 -33.87
C GLN A 145 -20.54 -4.95 -32.97
N GLU A 146 -19.45 -5.48 -33.53
CA GLU A 146 -18.38 -6.15 -32.77
C GLU A 146 -17.63 -5.18 -31.85
N LEU A 147 -17.29 -3.97 -32.32
CA LEU A 147 -16.68 -2.93 -31.49
C LEU A 147 -17.62 -2.47 -30.37
N ALA A 148 -18.93 -2.37 -30.64
CA ALA A 148 -19.91 -2.04 -29.61
C ALA A 148 -19.95 -3.12 -28.51
N GLN A 149 -19.91 -4.40 -28.88
CA GLN A 149 -19.83 -5.51 -27.93
C GLN A 149 -18.53 -5.48 -27.12
N PHE A 150 -17.38 -5.34 -27.80
CA PHE A 150 -16.07 -5.19 -27.14
C PHE A 150 -16.05 -4.04 -26.15
N SER A 151 -16.60 -2.88 -26.52
CA SER A 151 -16.68 -1.71 -25.63
C SER A 151 -17.55 -1.92 -24.38
N GLY A 152 -18.46 -2.90 -24.44
CA GLY A 152 -19.32 -3.29 -23.32
C GLY A 152 -18.72 -4.38 -22.42
N GLU A 153 -17.57 -4.94 -22.78
CA GLU A 153 -16.88 -5.93 -21.94
C GLU A 153 -16.42 -5.29 -20.61
N LYS A 154 -16.57 -6.04 -19.51
CA LYS A 154 -16.16 -5.57 -18.19
C LYS A 154 -14.73 -5.98 -17.91
N HIS A 155 -13.85 -5.00 -17.71
CA HIS A 155 -12.45 -5.20 -17.35
C HIS A 155 -12.11 -4.60 -15.97
N GLY A 156 -13.06 -4.68 -15.02
CA GLY A 156 -13.11 -3.93 -13.76
C GLY A 156 -12.09 -4.32 -12.68
N THR A 157 -11.04 -5.07 -13.00
CA THR A 157 -10.09 -5.62 -12.04
C THR A 157 -9.08 -4.56 -11.54
N ALA A 158 -8.77 -3.53 -12.35
CA ALA A 158 -7.82 -2.48 -12.01
C ALA A 158 -8.29 -1.54 -10.88
N ALA A 159 -9.57 -1.13 -10.87
CA ALA A 159 -10.11 -0.24 -9.84
C ALA A 159 -10.08 -0.91 -8.46
N GLN A 160 -10.50 -2.19 -8.40
CA GLN A 160 -10.47 -2.96 -7.16
C GLN A 160 -9.02 -3.19 -6.68
N MET A 161 -8.08 -3.44 -7.59
CA MET A 161 -6.66 -3.54 -7.28
C MET A 161 -6.15 -2.25 -6.62
N ALA A 162 -6.45 -1.09 -7.19
CA ALA A 162 -6.03 0.20 -6.63
C ALA A 162 -6.62 0.44 -5.22
N ILE A 163 -7.90 0.11 -5.00
CA ILE A 163 -8.55 0.18 -3.69
C ILE A 163 -7.84 -0.72 -2.68
N ASN A 164 -7.47 -1.94 -3.08
CA ASN A 164 -6.79 -2.88 -2.19
C ASN A 164 -5.42 -2.36 -1.69
N PHE A 165 -4.62 -1.76 -2.57
CA PHE A 165 -3.34 -1.17 -2.17
C PHE A 165 -3.52 0.04 -1.23
N ARG A 166 -4.50 0.93 -1.51
CA ARG A 166 -4.81 2.06 -0.63
C ARG A 166 -5.27 1.61 0.75
N ASN A 167 -6.09 0.57 0.82
CA ASN A 167 -6.53 0.01 2.09
C ASN A 167 -5.36 -0.57 2.87
N LEU A 168 -4.44 -1.28 2.20
CA LEU A 168 -3.24 -1.81 2.84
C LEU A 168 -2.33 -0.69 3.38
N GLU A 169 -2.15 0.39 2.62
CA GLU A 169 -1.39 1.56 3.07
C GLU A 169 -1.98 2.14 4.36
N MET A 170 -3.31 2.36 4.39
CA MET A 170 -3.99 2.86 5.58
C MET A 170 -3.85 1.92 6.77
N ASP A 171 -3.99 0.60 6.55
CA ASP A 171 -3.86 -0.39 7.60
C ASP A 171 -2.43 -0.41 8.19
N VAL A 172 -1.40 -0.36 7.33
CA VAL A 172 0.00 -0.30 7.75
C VAL A 172 0.28 0.98 8.53
N ARG A 173 -0.29 2.11 8.13
CA ARG A 173 -0.16 3.39 8.86
C ARG A 173 -0.80 3.31 10.25
N HIS A 174 -2.06 2.88 10.34
CA HIS A 174 -2.75 2.75 11.62
C HIS A 174 -2.08 1.72 12.54
N PHE A 175 -1.51 0.67 11.98
CA PHE A 175 -0.68 -0.26 12.74
C PHE A 175 0.55 0.40 13.35
N GLY A 176 1.27 1.22 12.58
CA GLY A 176 2.42 1.98 13.07
C GLY A 176 2.05 2.85 14.27
N GLU A 177 0.97 3.61 14.14
CA GLU A 177 0.44 4.47 15.21
C GLU A 177 0.06 3.68 16.47
N ARG A 178 -0.64 2.55 16.31
CA ARG A 178 -1.01 1.68 17.45
C ARG A 178 0.20 1.05 18.12
N PHE A 179 1.18 0.62 17.33
CA PHE A 179 2.39 0.00 17.86
C PHE A 179 3.26 1.01 18.61
N GLU A 180 3.39 2.24 18.10
CA GLU A 180 4.06 3.34 18.79
C GLU A 180 3.38 3.67 20.13
N ALA A 181 2.05 3.79 20.13
CA ALA A 181 1.29 4.03 21.36
C ALA A 181 1.49 2.91 22.40
N TYR A 182 1.56 1.65 21.95
CA TYR A 182 1.88 0.52 22.81
C TYR A 182 3.27 0.63 23.45
N LEU A 183 4.29 1.02 22.67
CA LEU A 183 5.65 1.17 23.17
C LEU A 183 5.74 2.29 24.22
N GLU A 184 5.10 3.44 23.97
CA GLU A 184 5.07 4.55 24.93
C GLU A 184 4.33 4.17 26.21
N GLN A 185 3.20 3.46 26.11
CA GLN A 185 2.50 2.96 27.29
C GLN A 185 3.39 2.04 28.14
N LYS A 186 4.07 1.08 27.51
CA LYS A 186 4.94 0.13 28.23
C LYS A 186 6.13 0.80 28.88
N LYS A 187 6.70 1.82 28.25
CA LYS A 187 7.76 2.64 28.84
C LYS A 187 7.30 3.33 30.12
N VAL A 188 6.14 3.98 30.10
CA VAL A 188 5.56 4.64 31.29
C VAL A 188 5.31 3.64 32.41
N GLU A 189 4.73 2.47 32.10
CA GLU A 189 4.49 1.41 33.09
C GLU A 189 5.79 0.94 33.77
N LEU A 190 6.87 0.75 33.01
CA LEU A 190 8.17 0.33 33.52
C LEU A 190 8.85 1.40 34.38
N ASP A 191 8.78 2.67 33.98
CA ASP A 191 9.35 3.78 34.75
C ASP A 191 8.68 3.94 36.12
N VAL A 192 7.36 3.78 36.18
CA VAL A 192 6.59 3.79 37.43
C VAL A 192 7.00 2.62 38.32
N LEU A 193 7.10 1.41 37.75
CA LEU A 193 7.51 0.22 38.49
C LEU A 193 8.94 0.36 39.05
N ALA A 194 9.88 0.84 38.25
CA ALA A 194 11.26 1.07 38.66
C ALA A 194 11.35 2.07 39.82
N THR A 195 10.58 3.15 39.75
CA THR A 195 10.52 4.17 40.81
C THR A 195 9.99 3.57 42.12
N SER A 196 8.91 2.79 42.04
CA SER A 196 8.32 2.11 43.21
C SER A 196 9.30 1.12 43.85
N LEU A 197 9.98 0.30 43.03
CA LEU A 197 10.97 -0.65 43.53
C LEU A 197 12.17 0.05 44.18
N LYS A 198 12.63 1.18 43.64
CA LYS A 198 13.71 1.98 44.24
C LYS A 198 13.33 2.49 45.62
N ALA A 199 12.13 3.05 45.78
CA ALA A 199 11.63 3.51 47.07
C ALA A 199 11.55 2.37 48.11
N ASN A 200 11.11 1.18 47.68
CA ASN A 200 11.08 0.00 48.53
C ASN A 200 12.48 -0.45 48.95
N ILE A 201 13.45 -0.46 48.01
CA ILE A 201 14.85 -0.78 48.30
C ILE A 201 15.42 0.20 49.33
N ASP A 202 15.20 1.50 49.15
CA ASP A 202 15.71 2.54 50.05
C ASP A 202 15.10 2.39 51.45
N THR A 203 13.81 2.07 51.53
CA THR A 203 13.13 1.78 52.79
C THR A 203 13.74 0.57 53.50
N LEU A 204 13.96 -0.53 52.76
CA LEU A 204 14.58 -1.74 53.31
C LEU A 204 16.02 -1.47 53.79
N GLN A 205 16.79 -0.69 53.03
CA GLN A 205 18.15 -0.29 53.43
C GLN A 205 18.15 0.53 54.72
N GLY A 206 17.21 1.47 54.87
CA GLY A 206 17.04 2.24 56.11
C GLY A 206 16.68 1.36 57.30
N GLN A 207 15.77 0.40 57.11
CA GLN A 207 15.40 -0.57 58.14
C GLN A 207 16.59 -1.44 58.55
N ILE A 208 17.33 -2.02 57.60
CA ILE A 208 18.52 -2.82 57.87
C ILE A 208 19.56 -2.02 58.67
N THR A 209 19.79 -0.77 58.28
CA THR A 209 20.74 0.12 58.97
C THR A 209 20.32 0.35 60.43
N SER A 210 19.05 0.70 60.66
CA SER A 210 18.52 0.90 62.02
C SER A 210 18.59 -0.38 62.87
N TRP A 211 18.36 -1.55 62.28
CA TRP A 211 18.45 -2.82 62.98
C TRP A 211 19.90 -3.16 63.37
N ASN A 212 20.86 -2.94 62.47
CA ASN A 212 22.27 -3.16 62.75
C ASN A 212 22.77 -2.26 63.89
N GLU A 213 22.39 -0.99 63.90
CA GLU A 213 22.70 -0.07 65.01
C GLU A 213 22.18 -0.64 66.34
N LYS A 214 20.89 -1.01 66.40
CA LYS A 214 20.27 -1.56 67.61
C LYS A 214 20.93 -2.86 68.08
N ALA A 215 21.29 -3.75 67.17
CA ALA A 215 21.93 -5.02 67.50
C ALA A 215 23.35 -4.83 68.07
N CYS A 216 24.13 -3.87 67.55
CA CYS A 216 25.46 -3.57 68.08
C CYS A 216 25.43 -2.96 69.49
N PHE A 217 24.39 -2.21 69.87
CA PHE A 217 24.25 -1.61 71.20
C PHE A 217 23.72 -2.57 72.29
N GLN A 218 23.25 -3.77 71.95
CA GLN A 218 22.75 -4.75 72.94
C GLN A 218 23.84 -5.70 73.49
N SER A 219 25.12 -5.47 73.18
CA SER A 219 26.25 -6.34 73.57
C SER A 219 27.13 -5.81 74.71
N TYR A 220 26.65 -4.84 75.49
CA TYR A 220 27.35 -4.32 76.69
C TYR A 220 26.49 -4.45 77.95
#